data_AF-A0A839UPR2-F1
#
_entry.id   AF-A0A839UPR2-F1
#
_cell.length_a   1.000
_cell.length_b   1.000
_cell.length_c   1.000
_cell.angle_alpha   90.00
_cell.angle_beta   90.00
_cell.angle_gamma   90.00
#
_symmetry.space_group_name_H-M   'P 1'
#
loop_
_entity.id
_entity.type
_entity.pdbx_description
1 polymer ?
#
loop_
_entity_poly.entity_id
_entity_poly.type
_entity_poly.pdbx_seq_one_letter_code
_entity_poly.pdbx_strand_id
1 'polypeptide(L)'
;MISVLILLALKLSSLPEARQVADSWAYPESGTLWFLGGLAVELMLLVARFILGYFVYIGRHASPWVFYPLVVLVAVSGFSGLALSVAALALRLWQGAHCAVKT
;
A
#
# COMPACT_ATOMS: atom_id res chain seq x y z
N MET A 1 5.35 17.50 -27.02
CA MET A 1 4.94 17.27 -25.61
C MET A 1 6.13 16.98 -24.69
N ILE A 2 7.08 16.10 -25.06
CA ILE A 2 8.27 15.78 -24.24
C ILE A 2 9.15 17.01 -23.94
N SER A 3 9.36 17.90 -24.92
CA SER A 3 10.20 19.10 -24.76
C SER A 3 9.64 20.10 -23.73
N VAL A 4 8.31 20.21 -23.63
CA VAL A 4 7.65 21.07 -22.63
C VAL A 4 7.84 20.51 -21.22
N LEU A 5 7.80 19.19 -21.07
CA LEU A 5 8.03 18.53 -19.79
C LEU A 5 9.48 18.69 -19.31
N ILE A 6 10.44 18.60 -20.23
CA ILE A 6 11.88 18.78 -19.93
C ILE A 6 12.17 20.24 -19.54
N LEU A 7 11.62 21.20 -20.29
CA LEU A 7 11.77 22.62 -19.97
C LEU A 7 11.09 22.99 -18.64
N LEU A 8 9.96 22.36 -18.33
CA LEU A 8 9.27 22.53 -17.04
C LEU A 8 10.10 21.94 -15.88
N ALA A 9 10.68 20.75 -16.07
CA ALA A 9 11.56 20.12 -15.08
C ALA A 9 12.82 20.95 -14.82
N LEU A 10 13.45 21.47 -15.89
CA LEU A 10 14.61 22.36 -15.78
C LEU A 10 14.25 23.68 -15.07
N LYS A 11 13.07 24.25 -15.37
CA LYS A 11 12.60 25.49 -14.74
C LYS A 11 12.21 25.28 -13.26
N LEU A 12 11.70 24.12 -12.89
CA LEU A 12 11.49 23.77 -11.49
C LEU A 12 12.83 23.61 -10.77
N SER A 13 13.81 22.95 -11.38
CA SER A 13 15.13 22.72 -10.75
C SER A 13 15.98 23.99 -10.58
N SER A 14 15.67 25.07 -11.32
CA SER A 14 16.36 26.35 -11.22
C SER A 14 15.75 27.30 -10.17
N LEU A 15 14.60 26.94 -9.58
CA LEU A 15 14.02 27.71 -8.47
C LEU A 15 14.80 27.43 -7.18
N PRO A 16 15.20 28.47 -6.43
CA PRO A 16 15.92 28.30 -5.16
C PRO A 16 15.07 27.54 -4.11
N GLU A 17 13.75 27.63 -4.19
CA GLU A 17 12.81 26.86 -3.38
C GLU A 17 12.89 25.35 -3.67
N ALA A 18 13.06 24.95 -4.93
CA ALA A 18 13.22 23.54 -5.28
C ALA A 18 14.58 22.98 -4.82
N ARG A 19 15.62 23.82 -4.77
CA ARG A 19 16.91 23.47 -4.14
C ARG A 19 16.77 23.31 -2.63
N GLN A 20 16.06 24.19 -1.94
CA GLN A 20 15.80 24.03 -0.50
C GLN A 20 14.96 22.79 -0.19
N VAL A 21 13.99 22.44 -1.05
CA VAL A 21 13.29 21.15 -0.95
C VAL A 21 14.26 19.99 -1.22
N ALA A 22 15.11 20.05 -2.24
CA ALA A 22 16.09 18.99 -2.49
C ALA A 22 17.12 18.83 -1.35
N ASP A 23 17.60 19.94 -0.79
CA ASP A 23 18.58 19.97 0.31
C ASP A 23 17.95 19.53 1.64
N SER A 24 16.68 19.87 1.91
CA SER A 24 15.93 19.38 3.07
C SER A 24 15.56 17.91 2.98
N TRP A 25 15.44 17.35 1.78
CA TRP A 25 15.35 15.90 1.56
C TRP A 25 16.70 15.19 1.75
N ALA A 26 17.83 15.87 1.51
CA ALA A 26 19.17 15.33 1.69
C ALA A 26 19.69 15.40 3.14
N TYR A 27 19.27 16.42 3.92
CA TYR A 27 19.52 16.56 5.35
C TYR A 27 18.21 16.75 6.15
N PRO A 28 17.32 15.76 6.15
CA PRO A 28 16.12 15.82 6.97
C PRO A 28 16.52 15.72 8.45
N GLU A 29 16.00 16.64 9.27
CA GLU A 29 16.12 16.50 10.72
C GLU A 29 15.54 15.14 11.16
N SER A 30 16.11 14.54 12.22
CA SER A 30 15.79 13.18 12.65
C SER A 30 14.28 12.97 12.82
N GLY A 31 13.55 13.94 13.37
CA GLY A 31 12.10 13.88 13.52
C GLY A 31 11.32 13.77 12.20
N THR A 32 11.81 14.43 11.14
CA THR A 32 11.20 14.38 9.80
C THR A 32 11.41 13.03 9.14
N LEU A 33 12.55 12.37 9.35
CA LEU A 33 12.79 11.00 8.87
C LEU A 33 11.85 9.97 9.51
N TRP A 34 11.63 10.06 10.83
CA TRP A 34 10.70 9.18 11.53
C TRP A 34 9.25 9.41 11.08
N PHE A 35 8.85 10.67 10.88
CA PHE A 35 7.53 11.00 10.35
C PHE A 35 7.34 10.47 8.92
N LEU A 36 8.33 10.69 8.05
CA LEU A 36 8.27 10.23 6.66
C LEU A 36 8.30 8.69 6.58
N GLY A 37 9.08 8.03 7.43
CA GLY A 37 9.10 6.58 7.55
C GLY A 37 7.77 6.03 8.04
N GLY A 38 7.18 6.62 9.07
CA GLY A 38 5.84 6.27 9.56
C GLY A 38 4.77 6.45 8.48
N LEU A 39 4.80 7.58 7.77
CA LEU A 39 3.90 7.88 6.66
C LEU A 39 4.04 6.86 5.53
N ALA A 40 5.28 6.49 5.15
CA ALA A 40 5.54 5.51 4.11
C ALA A 40 5.02 4.11 4.50
N VAL A 41 5.23 3.70 5.76
CA VAL A 41 4.70 2.44 6.30
C VAL A 41 3.16 2.47 6.28
N GLU A 42 2.54 3.56 6.72
CA GLU A 42 1.08 3.69 6.72
C GLU A 42 0.49 3.64 5.31
N LEU A 43 1.15 4.28 4.33
CA LEU A 43 0.77 4.21 2.92
C LEU A 43 0.88 2.76 2.40
N MET A 44 1.94 2.05 2.75
CA MET A 44 2.14 0.64 2.37
C MET A 44 1.03 -0.25 2.96
N LEU A 45 0.66 -0.04 4.22
CA LEU A 45 -0.44 -0.75 4.88
C LEU A 45 -1.80 -0.42 4.25
N LEU A 46 -2.02 0.84 3.85
CA LEU A 46 -3.22 1.27 3.14
C LEU A 46 -3.35 0.59 1.78
N VAL A 47 -2.25 0.51 1.02
CA VAL A 47 -2.20 -0.23 -0.25
C VAL A 47 -2.49 -1.70 -0.04
N ALA A 48 -1.92 -2.33 0.99
CA ALA A 48 -2.19 -3.73 1.32
C ALA A 48 -3.69 -3.97 1.62
N ARG A 49 -4.35 -3.06 2.36
CA ARG A 49 -5.80 -3.11 2.60
C ARG A 49 -6.59 -3.03 1.29
N PHE A 50 -6.23 -2.11 0.40
CA PHE A 50 -6.89 -1.96 -0.89
C PHE A 50 -6.75 -3.20 -1.76
N ILE A 51 -5.55 -3.78 -1.84
CA ILE A 51 -5.28 -4.99 -2.62
C ILE A 51 -6.07 -6.18 -2.03
N LEU A 52 -6.09 -6.33 -0.71
CA LEU A 52 -6.85 -7.41 -0.06
C LEU A 52 -8.35 -7.25 -0.31
N GLY A 53 -8.89 -6.04 -0.14
CA GLY A 53 -10.28 -5.73 -0.43
C GLY A 53 -10.65 -5.96 -1.90
N TYR A 54 -9.76 -5.62 -2.82
CA TYR A 54 -9.93 -5.86 -4.25
C TYR A 54 -9.97 -7.36 -4.60
N PHE A 55 -9.08 -8.17 -4.01
CA PHE A 55 -9.11 -9.63 -4.18
C PHE A 55 -10.41 -10.24 -3.65
N VAL A 56 -10.87 -9.76 -2.50
CA VAL A 56 -12.16 -10.17 -1.92
C VAL A 56 -13.32 -9.78 -2.84
N TYR A 57 -13.31 -8.57 -3.38
CA TYR A 57 -14.37 -8.06 -4.25
C TYR A 57 -14.46 -8.80 -5.59
N ILE A 58 -13.32 -9.04 -6.25
CA ILE A 58 -13.29 -9.78 -7.52
C ILE A 58 -13.57 -11.28 -7.30
N GLY A 59 -13.41 -11.78 -6.08
CA GLY A 59 -13.58 -13.20 -5.78
C GLY A 59 -12.55 -14.08 -6.49
N ARG A 60 -11.46 -13.51 -7.01
CA ARG A 60 -10.38 -14.29 -7.62
C ARG A 60 -9.54 -14.94 -6.54
N HIS A 61 -9.26 -16.22 -6.71
CA HIS A 61 -8.36 -16.96 -5.83
C HIS A 61 -6.92 -16.43 -5.99
N ALA A 62 -6.52 -15.52 -5.11
CA ALA A 62 -5.10 -15.18 -4.95
C ALA A 62 -4.33 -16.42 -4.48
N SER A 63 -3.11 -16.61 -4.99
CA SER A 63 -2.23 -17.69 -4.53
C SER A 63 -2.11 -17.64 -2.99
N PRO A 64 -2.24 -18.78 -2.29
CA PRO A 64 -2.17 -18.81 -0.83
C PRO A 64 -0.86 -18.20 -0.29
N TRP A 65 0.23 -18.34 -1.05
CA TRP A 65 1.54 -17.75 -0.75
C TRP A 65 1.55 -16.22 -0.68
N VAL A 66 0.62 -15.56 -1.36
CA VAL A 66 0.48 -14.10 -1.33
C VAL A 66 -0.64 -13.69 -0.38
N PHE A 67 -1.72 -14.47 -0.32
CA PHE A 67 -2.89 -14.14 0.48
C PHE A 67 -2.61 -14.11 1.99
N TYR A 68 -2.02 -15.16 2.54
CA TYR A 68 -1.77 -15.25 3.99
C TYR A 68 -0.85 -14.14 4.53
N PRO A 69 0.32 -13.87 3.92
CA PRO A 69 1.15 -12.76 4.40
C PRO A 69 0.46 -11.40 4.27
N LEU A 70 -0.34 -11.19 3.21
CA LEU A 70 -1.09 -9.94 3.04
C LEU A 70 -2.16 -9.76 4.13
N VAL A 71 -2.86 -10.84 4.49
CA VAL A 71 -3.85 -10.84 5.58
C VAL A 71 -3.20 -10.53 6.92
N VAL A 72 -2.05 -11.13 7.23
CA VAL A 72 -1.31 -10.84 8.48
C VAL A 72 -0.89 -9.38 8.52
N LEU A 73 -0.34 -8.86 7.42
CA LEU A 73 0.10 -7.46 7.31
C LEU A 73 -1.08 -6.50 7.54
N VAL A 74 -2.23 -6.80 6.94
CA VAL A 74 -3.45 -5.99 7.08
C VAL A 74 -4.04 -6.13 8.49
N ALA A 75 -3.99 -7.28 9.13
CA ALA A 75 -4.48 -7.46 10.51
C ALA A 75 -3.72 -6.60 11.53
N VAL A 76 -2.40 -6.46 11.37
CA VAL A 76 -1.56 -5.66 12.28
C VAL A 76 -1.71 -4.14 12.03
N SER A 77 -2.22 -3.73 10.87
CA SER A 77 -2.37 -2.31 10.50
C SER A 77 -3.43 -1.54 11.30
N GLY A 78 -4.24 -2.22 12.13
CA GLY A 78 -5.26 -1.60 12.97
C GLY A 78 -6.66 -2.24 12.82
N PHE A 79 -7.62 -1.72 13.58
CA PHE A 79 -8.94 -2.35 13.76
C PHE A 79 -9.72 -2.58 12.46
N SER A 80 -9.67 -1.61 11.52
CA SER A 80 -10.31 -1.74 10.20
C SER A 80 -9.64 -2.82 9.34
N GLY A 81 -8.33 -2.97 9.44
CA GLY A 81 -7.59 -4.05 8.78
C GLY A 81 -7.91 -5.42 9.38
N LEU A 82 -8.09 -5.49 10.70
CA LEU A 82 -8.48 -6.72 11.39
C LEU A 82 -9.87 -7.20 10.93
N ALA A 83 -10.86 -6.31 10.87
CA ALA A 83 -12.19 -6.62 10.35
C ALA A 83 -12.14 -7.13 8.89
N LEU A 84 -11.36 -6.46 8.03
CA LEU A 84 -11.19 -6.85 6.63
C LEU A 84 -10.52 -8.23 6.50
N SER A 85 -9.53 -8.51 7.35
CA SER A 85 -8.79 -9.78 7.39
C SER A 85 -9.71 -10.94 7.76
N VAL A 86 -10.55 -10.76 8.78
CA VAL A 86 -11.53 -11.76 9.22
C VAL A 86 -12.56 -12.01 8.10
N ALA A 87 -13.09 -10.96 7.48
CA ALA A 87 -14.02 -11.09 6.36
C ALA A 87 -13.39 -11.83 5.17
N ALA A 88 -12.13 -11.51 4.83
CA ALA A 88 -11.39 -12.17 3.75
C ALA A 88 -11.15 -13.66 4.04
N LEU A 89 -10.79 -14.02 5.28
CA LEU A 89 -10.64 -15.41 5.72
C LEU A 89 -11.95 -16.17 5.66
N ALA A 90 -13.04 -15.60 6.17
CA ALA A 90 -14.37 -16.21 6.17
C ALA A 90 -14.83 -16.50 4.74
N LEU A 91 -14.68 -15.54 3.81
CA LEU A 91 -15.04 -15.72 2.40
C LEU A 91 -14.16 -16.77 1.71
N ARG A 92 -12.86 -16.81 2.01
CA ARG A 92 -11.97 -17.81 1.42
C ARG A 92 -12.29 -19.23 1.91
N LEU A 93 -12.62 -19.39 3.19
CA LEU A 93 -13.06 -20.67 3.76
C LEU A 93 -14.42 -21.10 3.19
N TRP A 94 -15.35 -20.16 3.03
CA TRP A 94 -16.66 -20.41 2.41
C TRP A 94 -16.52 -20.92 0.97
N GLN A 95 -15.66 -20.28 0.16
CA GLN A 95 -15.37 -20.72 -1.21
C GLN A 95 -14.71 -22.10 -1.24
N GLY A 96 -13.77 -22.39 -0.33
CA GLY A 96 -13.13 -23.70 -0.23
C GLY A 96 -14.10 -24.82 0.19
N ALA A 97 -15.02 -24.53 1.11
CA ALA A 97 -16.03 -25.46 1.58
C ALA A 97 -17.05 -25.84 0.48
N HIS A 98 -17.47 -24.88 -0.35
CA HIS A 98 -18.37 -25.16 -1.49
C HIS A 98 -17.72 -26.06 -2.57
N CYS A 99 -16.40 -26.01 -2.73
CA CYS A 99 -15.68 -26.93 -3.62
C CYS A 99 -15.55 -28.34 -3.03
N ALA A 100 -15.47 -28.49 -1.71
CA ALA A 100 -15.35 -29.79 -1.04
C ALA A 100 -16.68 -30.57 -0.95
N VAL A 101 -17.83 -29.89 -0.97
CA VAL A 101 -19.16 -30.54 -0.94
C VAL A 101 -19.53 -31.18 -2.28
N LYS A 102 -18.78 -30.92 -3.36
CA LYS A 102 -19.10 -31.38 -4.72
C LYS A 102 -18.35 -32.64 -5.17
N THR A 103 -17.72 -33.37 -4.25
CA THR A 103 -17.11 -34.68 -4.46
C THR A 103 -17.80 -35.73 -3.61
#